data_AF-A0A3A5UPF3-F1
#
_entry.id   AF-A0A3A5UPF3-F1
#
_cell.length_a   1.000
_cell.length_b   1.000
_cell.length_c   1.000
_cell.angle_alpha   90.00
_cell.angle_beta   90.00
_cell.angle_gamma   90.00
#
_symmetry.space_group_name_H-M   'P 1'
#
loop_
_entity.id
_entity.type
_entity.pdbx_description
1 polymer ?
#
loop_
_entity_poly.entity_id
_entity_poly.type
_entity_poly.pdbx_seq_one_letter_code
_entity_poly.pdbx_strand_id
1 'polypeptide(L)'
;EEEPVEEPDEDSLNWEDEDSDSEDQAENPNVNVELTEGELTRVRVSVLIEDAYRQNLDDPDKKIAGIEKLLDKFEGRYEKLLEAVYKKYPIQKTSENPTDTPNSFDDLLKAIGKENTNYSKWLELADYYEDLGMIGRGKECRDYATSLQN
;
A
#
# COMPACT_ATOMS: atom_id res chain seq x y z
N GLU A 1 -15.84 -42.19 -26.25
CA GLU A 1 -16.25 -42.44 -24.85
C GLU A 1 -16.47 -41.10 -24.20
N GLU A 2 -17.66 -40.93 -23.64
CA GLU A 2 -18.12 -39.77 -22.89
C GLU A 2 -17.52 -39.78 -21.47
N GLU A 3 -17.66 -38.64 -20.79
CA GLU A 3 -17.02 -38.17 -19.54
C GLU A 3 -17.21 -39.06 -18.29
N PRO A 4 -16.53 -38.76 -17.15
CA PRO A 4 -17.18 -37.82 -16.23
C PRO A 4 -16.25 -36.85 -15.45
N VAL A 5 -16.84 -35.70 -15.18
CA VAL A 5 -16.64 -34.78 -14.05
C VAL A 5 -16.50 -35.49 -12.69
N GLU A 6 -15.51 -35.08 -11.89
CA GLU A 6 -15.53 -35.18 -10.42
C GLU A 6 -14.83 -33.94 -9.80
N GLU A 7 -15.62 -32.93 -9.46
CA GLU A 7 -15.56 -32.30 -8.13
C GLU A 7 -16.21 -33.31 -7.15
N PRO A 8 -15.88 -33.40 -5.84
CA PRO A 8 -15.54 -32.33 -4.88
C PRO A 8 -14.31 -32.68 -4.01
N ASP A 9 -13.79 -31.80 -3.13
CA ASP A 9 -14.12 -31.89 -1.71
C ASP A 9 -13.84 -30.56 -0.98
N GLU A 10 -14.83 -30.17 -0.19
CA GLU A 10 -14.82 -29.07 0.75
C GLU A 10 -13.92 -29.41 1.95
N ASP A 11 -12.60 -29.19 1.86
CA ASP A 11 -11.77 -29.24 3.05
C ASP A 11 -11.88 -27.92 3.83
N SER A 12 -12.83 -27.99 4.76
CA SER A 12 -12.97 -27.15 5.93
C SER A 12 -11.63 -26.76 6.54
N LEU A 13 -11.40 -25.45 6.66
CA LEU A 13 -10.70 -24.79 7.77
C LEU A 13 -9.99 -25.73 8.75
N ASN A 14 -8.76 -26.09 8.43
CA ASN A 14 -7.86 -26.69 9.40
C ASN A 14 -6.76 -25.67 9.72
N TRP A 15 -6.99 -24.88 10.77
CA TRP A 15 -5.99 -24.00 11.37
C TRP A 15 -5.11 -24.81 12.32
N GLU A 16 -4.40 -25.81 11.81
CA GLU A 16 -3.41 -26.51 12.62
C GLU A 16 -2.06 -25.78 12.54
N ASP A 17 -1.71 -25.27 13.71
CA ASP A 17 -0.43 -24.82 14.21
C ASP A 17 0.81 -25.23 13.40
N GLU A 18 1.58 -24.25 12.95
CA GLU A 18 3.03 -24.38 12.94
C GLU A 18 3.66 -23.08 13.45
N ASP A 19 4.26 -23.21 14.64
CA ASP A 19 5.22 -22.32 15.25
C ASP A 19 6.22 -21.76 14.22
N SER A 20 6.29 -20.44 14.11
CA SER A 20 7.51 -19.77 13.64
C SER A 20 7.89 -18.66 14.60
N ASP A 21 8.65 -19.10 15.60
CA ASP A 21 9.48 -18.34 16.52
C ASP A 21 10.37 -17.31 15.80
N SER A 22 10.25 -16.04 16.17
CA SER A 22 11.40 -15.14 16.39
C SER A 22 10.92 -13.83 17.01
N GLU A 23 11.21 -13.70 18.30
CA GLU A 23 11.17 -12.47 19.08
C GLU A 23 12.25 -11.48 18.61
N ASP A 24 11.92 -10.18 18.53
CA ASP A 24 12.74 -9.15 19.18
C ASP A 24 11.87 -7.92 19.49
N GLN A 25 11.76 -7.61 20.79
CA GLN A 25 11.13 -6.42 21.34
C GLN A 25 12.14 -5.28 21.46
N ALA A 26 11.82 -4.08 20.95
CA ALA A 26 12.33 -2.84 21.54
C ALA A 26 11.41 -1.62 21.31
N GLU A 27 10.59 -1.37 22.34
CA GLU A 27 10.32 -0.08 22.99
C GLU A 27 9.89 1.17 22.16
N ASN A 28 8.60 1.51 22.36
CA ASN A 28 7.85 2.72 21.97
C ASN A 28 8.62 4.06 22.01
N PRO A 29 8.27 4.98 21.08
CA PRO A 29 7.46 6.10 21.55
C PRO A 29 6.20 6.32 20.70
N ASN A 30 5.08 6.29 21.41
CA ASN A 30 3.75 6.76 21.06
C ASN A 30 3.77 8.07 20.24
N VAL A 31 3.52 7.98 18.93
CA VAL A 31 3.19 9.14 18.08
C VAL A 31 1.89 8.85 17.34
N ASN A 32 0.85 9.51 17.84
CA ASN A 32 -0.48 9.59 17.27
C ASN A 32 -0.38 10.05 15.81
N VAL A 33 -0.53 9.14 14.85
CA VAL A 33 -0.54 9.47 13.41
C VAL A 33 -1.87 10.14 13.12
N GLU A 34 -1.84 11.46 13.08
CA GLU A 34 -2.87 12.30 12.47
C GLU A 34 -2.84 12.06 10.96
N LEU A 35 -3.55 11.00 10.52
CA LEU A 35 -3.96 10.81 9.13
C LEU A 35 -4.94 11.95 8.83
N THR A 36 -4.49 12.90 8.03
CA THR A 36 -5.27 14.08 7.63
C THR A 36 -6.68 13.66 7.14
N GLU A 37 -7.69 14.11 7.87
CA GLU A 37 -9.14 13.81 7.80
C GLU A 37 -9.83 14.30 6.50
N GLY A 38 -9.14 14.33 5.36
CA GLY A 38 -9.65 14.95 4.13
C GLY A 38 -10.52 14.04 3.28
N GLU A 39 -9.95 12.96 2.74
CA GLU A 39 -10.62 12.14 1.73
C GLU A 39 -10.09 10.70 1.77
N LEU A 40 -10.58 9.87 2.70
CA LEU A 40 -10.40 8.42 2.59
C LEU A 40 -11.20 7.89 1.40
N THR A 41 -10.59 7.94 0.22
CA THR A 41 -11.15 7.40 -1.01
C THR A 41 -11.02 5.88 -1.04
N ARG A 42 -11.96 5.20 -1.72
CA ARG A 42 -11.97 3.74 -1.92
C ARG A 42 -10.58 3.20 -2.30
N VAL A 43 -9.91 3.89 -3.22
CA VAL A 43 -8.57 3.54 -3.73
C VAL A 43 -7.49 3.67 -2.66
N ARG A 44 -7.50 4.75 -1.86
CA ARG A 44 -6.52 4.93 -0.78
C ARG A 44 -6.70 3.87 0.30
N VAL A 45 -7.94 3.54 0.60
CA VAL A 45 -8.31 2.59 1.65
C VAL A 45 -7.94 1.16 1.25
N SER A 46 -8.13 0.75 -0.01
CA SER A 46 -7.65 -0.56 -0.46
C SER A 46 -6.15 -0.70 -0.30
N VAL A 47 -5.39 0.33 -0.70
CA VAL A 47 -3.92 0.28 -0.65
C VAL A 47 -3.43 0.14 0.79
N LEU A 48 -4.00 0.91 1.72
CA LEU A 48 -3.62 0.85 3.13
C LEU A 48 -4.00 -0.49 3.78
N ILE A 49 -5.14 -1.08 3.43
CA ILE A 49 -5.56 -2.39 3.94
C ILE A 49 -4.72 -3.51 3.34
N GLU A 50 -4.41 -3.41 2.05
CA GLU A 50 -3.53 -4.33 1.34
C GLU A 50 -2.14 -4.34 1.98
N ASP A 51 -1.58 -3.16 2.23
CA ASP A 51 -0.28 -3.00 2.89
C ASP A 51 -0.29 -3.60 4.30
N ALA A 52 -1.36 -3.36 5.06
CA ALA A 52 -1.54 -3.99 6.37
C ALA A 52 -1.56 -5.51 6.30
N TYR A 53 -2.24 -6.05 5.28
CA TYR A 53 -2.32 -7.49 5.09
C TYR A 53 -0.98 -8.09 4.66
N ARG A 54 -0.26 -7.45 3.73
CA ARG A 54 1.06 -7.93 3.29
C ARG A 54 2.10 -7.94 4.41
N GLN A 55 1.99 -7.01 5.37
CA GLN A 55 2.94 -6.90 6.47
C GLN A 55 2.62 -7.79 7.66
N ASN A 56 1.36 -8.22 7.82
CA ASN A 56 0.90 -8.96 8.99
C ASN A 56 0.30 -10.34 8.69
N LEU A 57 0.15 -10.71 7.41
CA LEU A 57 -0.26 -12.05 6.99
C LEU A 57 0.74 -12.64 6.00
N ASP A 58 1.01 -13.94 6.14
CA ASP A 58 1.82 -14.71 5.20
C ASP A 58 1.14 -14.93 3.84
N ASP A 59 -0.21 -15.00 3.81
CA ASP A 59 -1.02 -15.13 2.58
C ASP A 59 -1.93 -13.91 2.34
N PRO A 60 -1.38 -12.76 1.96
CA PRO A 60 -2.16 -11.55 1.77
C PRO A 60 -3.01 -11.60 0.49
N ASP A 61 -2.61 -12.33 -0.56
CA ASP A 61 -3.26 -12.33 -1.88
C ASP A 61 -4.75 -12.70 -1.83
N LYS A 62 -5.12 -13.69 -1.00
CA LYS A 62 -6.52 -14.09 -0.82
C LYS A 62 -7.35 -13.00 -0.15
N LYS A 63 -6.74 -12.28 0.80
CA LYS A 63 -7.39 -11.16 1.48
C LYS A 63 -7.47 -9.94 0.57
N ILE A 64 -6.40 -9.66 -0.20
CA ILE A 64 -6.30 -8.59 -1.20
C ILE A 64 -7.38 -8.74 -2.28
N ALA A 65 -7.55 -9.94 -2.83
CA ALA A 65 -8.63 -10.23 -3.77
C ALA A 65 -10.03 -10.01 -3.17
N GLY A 66 -10.15 -10.08 -1.84
CA GLY A 66 -11.35 -9.77 -1.08
C GLY A 66 -11.51 -8.30 -0.71
N ILE A 67 -10.47 -7.46 -0.82
CA ILE A 67 -10.50 -6.04 -0.43
C ILE A 67 -11.54 -5.29 -1.24
N GLU A 68 -11.68 -5.54 -2.53
CA GLU A 68 -12.72 -4.86 -3.32
C GLU A 68 -14.13 -5.11 -2.79
N LYS A 69 -14.43 -6.35 -2.38
CA LYS A 69 -15.70 -6.72 -1.75
C LYS A 69 -15.84 -6.14 -0.35
N LEU A 70 -14.73 -6.02 0.38
CA LEU A 70 -14.70 -5.42 1.71
C LEU A 70 -14.94 -3.91 1.63
N LEU A 71 -14.33 -3.24 0.66
CA LEU A 71 -14.56 -1.84 0.37
C LEU A 71 -16.00 -1.57 -0.04
N ASP A 72 -16.59 -2.43 -0.88
CA ASP A 72 -18.00 -2.33 -1.28
C ASP A 72 -18.93 -2.45 -0.05
N LYS A 73 -18.66 -3.41 0.85
CA LYS A 73 -19.39 -3.55 2.13
C LYS A 73 -19.22 -2.37 3.09
N PHE A 74 -18.12 -1.65 2.99
CA PHE A 74 -17.76 -0.52 3.85
C PHE A 74 -17.79 0.81 3.09
N GLU A 75 -18.48 0.86 1.95
CA GLU A 75 -18.58 2.05 1.12
C GLU A 75 -19.23 3.20 1.93
N GLY A 76 -18.52 4.33 2.00
CA GLY A 76 -18.92 5.48 2.84
C GLY A 76 -18.60 5.36 4.33
N ARG A 77 -17.96 4.27 4.79
CA ARG A 77 -17.42 4.11 6.17
C ARG A 77 -15.99 3.59 6.18
N TYR A 78 -15.19 4.08 5.25
CA TYR A 78 -13.82 3.62 5.06
C TYR A 78 -12.92 3.88 6.27
N GLU A 79 -13.14 4.96 7.02
CA GLU A 79 -12.43 5.25 8.28
C GLU A 79 -12.56 4.12 9.30
N LYS A 80 -13.79 3.62 9.50
CA LYS A 80 -14.06 2.52 10.45
C LYS A 80 -13.42 1.22 10.01
N LEU A 81 -13.37 0.99 8.69
CA LEU A 81 -12.70 -0.17 8.14
C LEU A 81 -11.19 -0.09 8.38
N LEU A 82 -10.61 1.06 8.08
CA LEU A 82 -9.19 1.31 8.25
C LEU A 82 -8.78 1.16 9.72
N GLU A 83 -9.55 1.75 10.64
CA GLU A 83 -9.32 1.62 12.08
C GLU A 83 -9.39 0.16 12.54
N ALA A 84 -10.36 -0.61 12.06
CA ALA A 84 -10.48 -2.03 12.38
C ALA A 84 -9.32 -2.87 11.82
N VAL A 85 -8.85 -2.55 10.61
CA VAL A 85 -7.71 -3.21 9.98
C VAL A 85 -6.43 -2.84 10.70
N TYR A 86 -6.15 -1.56 10.96
CA TYR A 86 -4.98 -1.12 11.72
C TYR A 86 -4.93 -1.69 13.13
N LYS A 87 -6.09 -1.84 13.78
CA LYS A 87 -6.19 -2.46 15.10
C LYS A 87 -5.86 -3.95 15.09
N LYS A 88 -6.13 -4.64 13.98
CA LYS A 88 -5.91 -6.09 13.79
C LYS A 88 -4.55 -6.41 13.19
N TYR A 89 -4.06 -5.52 12.34
CA TYR A 89 -2.88 -5.65 11.49
C TYR A 89 -2.12 -4.33 11.60
N PRO A 90 -1.35 -4.14 12.68
CA PRO A 90 -0.56 -2.94 12.85
C PRO A 90 0.44 -2.86 11.70
N ILE A 91 0.29 -1.84 10.85
CA ILE A 91 1.28 -1.57 9.82
C ILE A 91 2.51 -1.05 10.55
N GLN A 92 3.59 -1.83 10.55
CA GLN A 92 4.88 -1.33 10.95
C GLN A 92 5.27 -0.37 9.84
N LYS A 93 5.00 0.93 10.02
CA LYS A 93 5.49 1.96 9.10
C LYS A 93 7.01 1.77 9.03
N THR A 94 7.47 1.13 7.96
CA THR A 94 8.88 0.95 7.68
C THR A 94 9.49 2.34 7.63
N SER A 95 10.32 2.62 8.63
CA SER A 95 11.58 3.32 8.50
C SER A 95 11.57 4.55 7.57
N GLU A 96 11.53 5.73 8.18
CA GLU A 96 12.31 6.92 7.78
C GLU A 96 12.56 7.14 6.27
N ASN A 97 11.65 7.87 5.64
CA ASN A 97 11.97 9.24 5.24
C ASN A 97 10.62 9.97 5.03
N PRO A 98 10.26 11.01 5.82
CA PRO A 98 9.52 12.06 5.18
C PRO A 98 10.48 12.55 4.12
N THR A 99 10.22 12.26 2.84
CA THR A 99 10.89 12.96 1.78
C THR A 99 10.93 14.43 2.21
N ASP A 100 12.13 14.95 2.47
CA ASP A 100 12.43 16.37 2.53
C ASP A 100 12.25 16.95 1.10
N THR A 101 11.21 16.51 0.40
CA THR A 101 10.72 17.14 -0.79
C THR A 101 9.87 18.30 -0.28
N PRO A 102 10.26 19.54 -0.58
CA PRO A 102 9.50 20.72 -0.17
C PRO A 102 8.09 20.78 -0.81
N ASN A 103 7.76 19.83 -1.68
CA ASN A 103 6.54 19.75 -2.45
C ASN A 103 5.79 18.44 -2.17
N SER A 104 4.51 18.56 -1.82
CA SER A 104 3.59 17.42 -1.76
C SER A 104 3.45 16.77 -3.14
N PHE A 105 3.11 15.49 -3.19
CA PHE A 105 2.90 14.74 -4.44
C PHE A 105 1.94 15.44 -5.41
N ASP A 106 0.86 16.05 -4.90
CA ASP A 106 -0.12 16.78 -5.71
C ASP A 106 0.50 18.05 -6.34
N ASP A 107 1.35 18.74 -5.58
CA ASP A 107 2.12 19.88 -6.05
C ASP A 107 3.12 19.48 -7.14
N LEU A 108 3.77 18.32 -7.00
CA LEU A 108 4.67 17.76 -8.01
C LEU A 108 3.92 17.39 -9.30
N LEU A 109 2.79 16.69 -9.20
CA LEU A 109 1.96 16.35 -10.36
C LEU A 109 1.44 17.61 -11.07
N LYS A 110 1.00 18.61 -10.33
CA LYS A 110 0.55 19.90 -10.87
C LYS A 110 1.69 20.66 -11.53
N ALA A 111 2.88 20.65 -10.93
CA ALA A 111 4.08 21.27 -11.50
C ALA A 111 4.50 20.58 -12.81
N ILE A 112 4.51 19.26 -12.86
CA ILE A 112 4.84 18.48 -14.08
C ILE A 112 3.76 18.64 -15.15
N GLY A 113 2.48 18.71 -14.77
CA GLY A 113 1.38 18.96 -15.70
C GLY A 113 1.46 20.36 -16.33
N LYS A 114 2.00 21.34 -15.60
CA LYS A 114 2.22 22.70 -16.10
C LYS A 114 3.54 22.82 -16.87
N GLU A 115 4.60 22.19 -16.39
CA GLU A 115 5.97 22.30 -16.86
C GLU A 115 6.61 20.90 -16.96
N ASN A 116 6.20 20.17 -17.99
CA ASN A 116 6.58 18.78 -18.20
C ASN A 116 8.07 18.59 -18.57
N THR A 117 8.77 19.65 -18.94
CA THR A 117 10.20 19.61 -19.27
C THR A 117 11.12 19.82 -18.07
N ASN A 118 10.56 19.94 -16.87
CA ASN A 118 11.36 20.19 -15.67
C ASN A 118 11.98 18.89 -15.14
N TYR A 119 13.25 18.67 -15.49
CA TYR A 119 14.08 17.56 -14.99
C TYR A 119 13.96 17.36 -13.47
N SER A 120 14.09 18.45 -12.71
CA SER A 120 14.10 18.39 -11.24
C SER A 120 12.79 17.83 -10.71
N LYS A 121 11.66 18.24 -11.28
CA LYS A 121 10.33 17.82 -10.82
C LYS A 121 10.05 16.34 -11.10
N TRP A 122 10.53 15.84 -12.24
CA TRP A 122 10.47 14.41 -12.54
C TRP A 122 11.37 13.57 -11.65
N LEU A 123 12.52 14.09 -11.24
CA LEU A 123 13.41 13.42 -10.30
C LEU A 123 12.81 13.36 -8.89
N GLU A 124 12.26 14.48 -8.40
CA GLU A 124 11.55 14.53 -7.11
C GLU A 124 10.35 13.58 -7.09
N LEU A 125 9.62 13.48 -8.21
CA LEU A 125 8.52 12.52 -8.35
C LEU A 125 9.03 11.07 -8.35
N ALA A 126 10.19 10.80 -8.97
CA ALA A 126 10.81 9.49 -8.99
C ALA A 126 11.20 9.03 -7.59
N ASP A 127 11.90 9.89 -6.84
CA ASP A 127 12.33 9.61 -5.47
C ASP A 127 11.11 9.39 -4.56
N TYR A 128 10.05 10.21 -4.73
CA TYR A 128 8.77 9.99 -4.03
C TYR A 128 8.15 8.61 -4.31
N TYR A 129 8.22 8.13 -5.56
CA TYR A 129 7.75 6.78 -5.88
C TYR A 129 8.66 5.68 -5.30
N GLU A 130 9.98 5.86 -5.33
CA GLU A 130 10.93 4.91 -4.72
C GLU A 130 10.74 4.81 -3.20
N ASP A 131 10.53 5.94 -2.52
CA ASP A 131 10.29 6.01 -1.08
C ASP A 131 8.95 5.39 -0.67
N LEU A 132 7.97 5.36 -1.58
CA LEU A 132 6.72 4.62 -1.42
C LEU A 132 6.83 3.12 -1.79
N GLY A 133 8.03 2.62 -2.09
CA GLY A 133 8.24 1.24 -2.55
C GLY A 133 7.79 0.99 -4.00
N MET A 134 7.37 2.01 -4.74
CA MET A 134 6.99 1.94 -6.16
C MET A 134 8.21 2.10 -7.08
N ILE A 135 9.23 1.27 -6.90
CA ILE A 135 10.52 1.34 -7.61
C ILE A 135 10.33 1.32 -9.14
N GLY A 136 9.36 0.58 -9.68
CA GLY A 136 9.06 0.58 -11.12
C GLY A 136 8.66 1.95 -11.65
N ARG A 137 7.71 2.61 -10.98
CA ARG A 137 7.25 3.97 -11.36
C ARG A 137 8.31 5.03 -11.10
N GLY A 138 9.06 4.87 -10.02
CA GLY A 138 10.20 5.74 -9.71
C GLY A 138 11.23 5.71 -10.84
N LYS A 139 11.61 4.50 -11.26
CA LYS A 139 12.54 4.31 -12.38
C LYS A 139 12.03 4.93 -13.69
N GLU A 140 10.76 4.77 -14.04
CA GLU A 140 10.19 5.39 -15.24
C GLU A 140 10.24 6.92 -15.19
N CYS A 141 9.91 7.51 -14.03
CA CYS A 141 10.00 8.96 -13.83
C CYS A 141 11.44 9.46 -13.94
N ARG A 142 12.41 8.70 -13.40
CA ARG A 142 13.84 9.02 -13.46
C ARG A 142 14.39 8.89 -14.88
N ASP A 143 14.04 7.83 -15.60
CA ASP A 143 14.45 7.63 -17.00
C ASP A 143 13.88 8.76 -17.89
N TYR A 144 12.64 9.18 -17.65
CA TYR A 144 12.04 10.32 -18.32
C TYR A 144 12.78 11.63 -17.99
N ALA A 145 13.08 11.88 -16.71
CA ALA A 145 13.87 13.03 -16.30
C ALA A 145 15.20 13.06 -17.08
N THR A 146 15.96 11.96 -17.08
CA THR A 146 17.23 11.86 -17.82
C THR A 146 17.07 12.14 -19.32
N SER A 147 15.95 11.73 -19.93
CA SER A 147 15.65 12.03 -21.34
C SER A 147 15.48 13.52 -21.65
N LEU A 148 15.12 14.35 -20.66
CA LEU A 148 14.98 15.80 -20.81
C LEU A 148 16.31 16.55 -20.69
N GLN A 149 17.37 15.91 -20.17
CA GLN A 149 18.72 16.48 -20.06
C GLN A 149 19.57 16.27 -21.32
N ASN A 150 19.16 15.38 -22.22
CA ASN A 150 19.82 15.09 -23.50
C ASN A 150 19.23 15.91 -24.65
#